data_AF-A0A3N4V8C0-F1
#
_entry.id   AF-A0A3N4V8C0-F1
#
_cell.length_a   1.000
_cell.length_b   1.000
_cell.length_c   1.000
_cell.angle_alpha   90.00
_cell.angle_beta   90.00
_cell.angle_gamma   90.00
#
_symmetry.space_group_name_H-M   'P 1'
#
loop_
_entity.id
_entity.type
_entity.pdbx_description
1 polymer ?
#
loop_
_entity_poly.entity_id
_entity_poly.type
_entity_poly.pdbx_seq_one_letter_code
_entity_poly.pdbx_strand_id
1 'polypeptide(L)'
;MTLPEAERIVALAHDGALDRSDESVERIVREAHVVVQRSSMWGSAPGNPARKRTVVVFLLSGALLGVWIVGLLAPLIMAGE
;
A
#
# COMPACT_ATOMS: atom_id res chain seq x y z
N MET A 1 4.29 20.54 9.99
CA MET A 1 5.02 19.27 9.82
C MET A 1 4.91 18.81 8.37
N THR A 2 6.01 18.36 7.76
CA THR A 2 6.01 17.90 6.35
C THR A 2 5.70 16.41 6.23
N LEU A 3 5.20 15.94 5.07
CA LEU A 3 4.87 14.51 4.88
C LEU A 3 6.09 13.57 5.05
N PRO A 4 7.28 13.84 4.47
CA PRO A 4 8.44 12.96 4.65
C PRO A 4 9.00 12.95 6.08
N GLU A 5 8.74 14.01 6.84
CA GLU A 5 9.06 14.09 8.27
C GLU A 5 8.05 13.29 9.10
N ALA A 6 6.75 13.42 8.78
CA ALA A 6 5.68 12.63 9.39
C ALA A 6 5.92 11.13 9.23
N GLU A 7 6.28 10.68 8.03
CA GLU A 7 6.57 9.28 7.73
C GLU A 7 7.75 8.75 8.56
N ARG A 8 8.83 9.55 8.70
CA ARG A 8 9.98 9.19 9.53
C ARG A 8 9.60 9.06 11.01
N ILE A 9 8.84 10.02 11.55
CA ILE A 9 8.39 9.99 12.95
C ILE A 9 7.51 8.76 13.20
N VAL A 10 6.60 8.43 12.29
CA VAL A 10 5.74 7.24 12.40
C VAL A 10 6.56 5.95 12.33
N ALA A 11 7.57 5.89 11.46
CA ALA A 11 8.48 4.73 11.37
C ALA A 11 9.28 4.54 12.67
N LEU A 12 9.90 5.61 13.17
CA LEU A 12 10.63 5.59 14.46
C LEU A 12 9.73 5.22 15.64
N ALA A 13 8.47 5.66 15.62
CA ALA A 13 7.48 5.26 16.62
C ALA A 13 7.14 3.76 16.51
N HIS A 14 7.03 3.22 15.29
CA HIS A 14 6.74 1.81 15.06
C HIS A 14 7.89 0.90 15.48
N ASP A 15 9.13 1.33 15.22
CA ASP A 15 10.36 0.64 15.58
C ASP A 15 10.66 0.69 17.11
N GLY A 16 9.80 1.38 17.89
CA GLY A 16 9.94 1.50 19.34
C GLY A 16 11.08 2.41 19.78
N ALA A 17 11.65 3.20 18.87
CA ALA A 17 12.77 4.10 19.15
C ALA A 17 12.34 5.41 19.87
N LEU A 18 11.03 5.67 19.95
CA LEU A 18 10.47 6.85 20.62
C LEU A 18 9.83 6.45 21.95
N ASP A 19 10.23 7.14 23.02
CA ASP A 19 9.62 7.00 24.33
C ASP A 19 8.22 7.63 24.35
N ARG A 20 7.19 6.79 24.37
CA ARG A 20 5.79 7.22 24.39
C ARG A 20 5.26 7.54 25.79
N SER A 21 6.09 7.38 26.83
CA SER A 21 5.70 7.76 28.19
C SER A 21 5.71 9.28 28.40
N ASP A 22 6.43 10.02 27.54
CA ASP A 22 6.36 11.47 27.47
C ASP A 22 5.15 11.93 26.62
N GLU A 23 4.27 12.70 27.25
CA GLU A 23 3.06 13.26 26.62
C GLU A 23 3.40 14.12 25.37
N SER A 24 4.56 14.77 25.38
CA SER A 24 5.05 15.61 24.28
C SER A 24 5.36 14.77 23.04
N VAL A 25 6.01 13.62 23.25
CA VAL A 25 6.37 12.68 22.19
C VAL A 25 5.11 12.02 21.64
N GLU A 26 4.18 11.62 22.51
CA GLU A 26 2.90 11.04 22.10
C GLU A 26 2.10 12.01 21.20
N ARG A 27 2.08 13.30 21.57
CA ARG A 27 1.39 14.34 20.80
C ARG A 27 1.97 14.49 19.39
N ILE A 28 3.30 14.52 19.27
CA ILE A 28 3.99 14.63 17.98
C ILE A 28 3.75 13.39 17.10
N VAL A 29 3.82 12.19 17.68
CA VAL A 29 3.56 10.93 16.95
C VAL A 29 2.11 10.85 16.46
N ARG A 30 1.16 11.37 17.26
CA ARG A 30 -0.26 11.43 16.90
C ARG A 30 -0.50 12.41 15.75
N GLU A 31 0.10 13.59 15.79
CA GLU A 31 0.04 14.55 14.68
C GLU A 31 0.65 13.96 13.40
N ALA A 32 1.73 13.20 13.53
CA ALA A 32 2.34 12.48 12.41
C ALA A 32 1.47 11.38 11.81
N HIS A 33 0.79 10.59 12.64
CA HIS A 33 -0.22 9.65 12.16
C HIS A 33 -1.32 10.33 11.37
N VAL A 34 -1.83 11.48 11.83
CA VAL A 34 -2.91 12.21 11.14
C VAL A 34 -2.45 12.71 9.76
N VAL A 35 -1.24 13.25 9.66
CA VAL A 35 -0.69 13.74 8.39
C VAL A 35 -0.48 12.61 7.39
N VAL A 36 0.10 11.49 7.84
CA VAL A 36 0.31 10.29 6.99
C VAL A 36 -1.05 9.70 6.57
N GLN A 37 -1.97 9.52 7.50
CA GLN A 37 -3.29 8.95 7.22
C GLN A 37 -4.06 9.82 6.22
N ARG A 38 -4.07 11.14 6.40
CA ARG A 38 -4.66 12.07 5.42
C ARG A 38 -3.99 11.91 4.06
N SER A 39 -2.66 11.91 3.97
CA SER A 39 -1.97 11.74 2.68
C SER A 39 -2.29 10.41 1.98
N SER A 40 -2.48 9.34 2.75
CA SER A 40 -2.83 8.01 2.23
C SER A 40 -4.24 7.98 1.64
N MET A 41 -5.19 8.72 2.23
CA MET A 41 -6.55 8.85 1.72
C MET A 41 -6.58 9.59 0.37
N TRP A 42 -5.71 10.58 0.19
CA TRP A 42 -5.63 11.37 -1.04
C TRP A 42 -4.58 10.86 -2.03
N GLY A 43 -4.06 9.63 -1.85
CA GLY A 43 -3.17 8.94 -2.79
C GLY A 43 -1.83 9.65 -3.07
N SER A 44 -1.43 10.60 -2.24
CA SER A 44 -0.39 11.60 -2.54
C SER A 44 0.95 11.32 -1.86
N ALA A 45 1.14 10.14 -1.26
CA ALA A 45 2.43 9.73 -0.71
C ALA A 45 3.38 9.25 -1.84
N PRO A 46 4.47 9.98 -2.15
CA PRO A 46 5.49 9.51 -3.08
C PRO A 46 6.20 8.32 -2.44
N GLY A 47 6.09 7.13 -3.04
CA GLY A 47 6.81 5.93 -2.57
C GLY A 47 5.98 4.91 -1.79
N ASN A 48 4.65 5.05 -1.71
CA ASN A 48 3.81 4.08 -1.01
C ASN A 48 4.03 2.64 -1.53
N PRO A 49 4.64 1.72 -0.74
CA PRO A 49 4.88 0.33 -1.16
C PRO A 49 3.57 -0.42 -1.42
N ALA A 50 2.45 0.06 -0.88
CA ALA A 50 1.12 -0.48 -1.20
C ALA A 50 0.76 -0.31 -2.67
N ARG A 51 1.17 0.78 -3.34
CA ARG A 51 0.89 0.97 -4.79
C ARG A 51 1.63 -0.06 -5.64
N LYS A 52 2.89 -0.37 -5.29
CA LYS A 52 3.66 -1.43 -5.96
C LYS A 52 3.02 -2.79 -5.73
N ARG A 53 2.60 -3.08 -4.49
CA ARG A 53 1.94 -4.35 -4.15
C ARG A 53 0.59 -4.51 -4.86
N THR A 54 -0.22 -3.46 -4.94
CA THR A 54 -1.50 -3.48 -5.67
C THR A 54 -1.30 -3.73 -7.16
N VAL A 55 -0.30 -3.11 -7.79
CA VAL A 55 -0.01 -3.35 -9.21
C VAL A 55 0.43 -4.80 -9.45
N VAL A 56 1.29 -5.35 -8.58
CA VAL A 56 1.73 -6.75 -8.67
C VAL A 56 0.55 -7.72 -8.47
N VAL A 57 -0.30 -7.48 -7.48
CA VAL A 57 -1.50 -8.30 -7.24
C VAL A 57 -2.45 -8.22 -8.43
N PHE A 58 -2.65 -7.05 -9.01
CA PHE A 58 -3.50 -6.87 -10.17
C PHE A 58 -2.97 -7.62 -11.40
N LEU A 59 -1.66 -7.52 -11.67
CA LEU A 59 -1.00 -8.26 -12.75
C LEU A 59 -1.10 -9.78 -12.57
N LEU A 60 -0.81 -10.29 -11.37
CA LEU A 60 -0.90 -11.73 -11.08
C LEU A 60 -2.33 -12.25 -11.21
N SER A 61 -3.30 -11.54 -10.62
CA SER A 61 -4.71 -11.92 -10.72
C SER A 61 -5.21 -11.88 -12.16
N GLY A 62 -4.83 -10.84 -12.92
CA GLY A 62 -5.18 -10.73 -14.34
C GLY A 62 -4.58 -11.85 -15.19
N ALA A 63 -3.31 -12.19 -14.96
CA ALA A 63 -2.66 -13.29 -15.66
C ALA A 63 -3.31 -14.64 -15.34
N LEU A 64 -3.62 -14.91 -14.06
CA LEU A 64 -4.29 -16.14 -13.65
C LEU A 64 -5.68 -16.29 -14.30
N LEU A 65 -6.47 -15.22 -14.30
CA LEU A 65 -7.77 -15.19 -14.97
C LEU A 65 -7.63 -15.37 -16.48
N GLY A 66 -6.64 -14.73 -17.10
CA GLY A 66 -6.35 -14.87 -18.52
C GLY A 66 -6.06 -16.33 -18.90
N VAL A 67 -5.23 -17.03 -18.12
CA VAL A 67 -4.93 -18.45 -18.34
C VAL A 67 -6.21 -19.30 -18.26
N TRP A 68 -7.08 -19.04 -17.28
CA TRP A 68 -8.36 -19.74 -17.17
C TRP A 68 -9.29 -19.48 -18.36
N ILE A 69 -9.40 -18.22 -18.78
CA ILE A 69 -10.24 -17.83 -19.92
C ILE A 69 -9.74 -18.50 -21.20
N VAL A 70 -8.43 -18.46 -21.46
CA VAL A 70 -7.83 -19.09 -22.65
C VAL A 70 -7.99 -20.61 -22.57
N GLY A 71 -7.76 -21.23 -21.41
CA GLY A 71 -7.94 -22.67 -21.22
C GLY A 71 -9.38 -23.14 -21.43
N LEU A 72 -10.38 -22.30 -21.11
CA LEU A 72 -11.80 -22.57 -21.35
C LEU A 72 -12.21 -22.34 -22.81
N LEU A 73 -11.68 -21.30 -23.45
CA LEU A 73 -12.07 -20.92 -24.81
C LEU A 73 -11.33 -21.71 -25.90
N ALA A 74 -10.06 -22.07 -25.68
CA ALA A 74 -9.26 -22.77 -26.69
C ALA A 74 -9.87 -24.10 -27.17
N PRO A 75 -10.40 -24.99 -26.31
CA PRO A 75 -11.05 -26.22 -26.75
C PRO A 75 -12.34 -25.96 -27.54
N LEU A 76 -13.08 -24.92 -27.17
CA LEU A 76 -14.33 -24.52 -27.83
C LEU A 76 -14.10 -23.99 -29.25
N ILE A 77 -13.01 -23.25 -29.43
CA ILE A 77 -12.60 -22.73 -30.74
C ILE A 77 -12.06 -23.88 -31.60
N MET A 78 -11.20 -24.75 -31.06
CA MET A 78 -10.65 -25.90 -31.79
C MET A 78 -11.70 -26.95 -32.17
N ALA A 79 -12.77 -27.10 -31.39
CA ALA A 79 -13.86 -28.03 -31.70
C ALA A 79 -14.90 -27.46 -32.69
N GLY A 80 -14.84 -26.16 -32.98
CA GLY A 80 -15.72 -25.48 -33.92
C GLY A 80 -15.18 -25.36 -35.35
N GLU A 81 -13.90 -25.70 -35.56
CA GLU A 81 -13.27 -25.88 -36.89
C GLU A 81 -13.32 -27.36 -37.32
#